data_AF-A0A920QW50-F1
#
_entry.id   AF-A0A920QW50-F1
#
_cell.length_a   1.000
_cell.length_b   1.000
_cell.length_c   1.000
_cell.angle_alpha   90.00
_cell.angle_beta   90.00
_cell.angle_gamma   90.00
#
_symmetry.space_group_name_H-M   'P 1'
#
loop_
_entity.id
_entity.type
_entity.pdbx_description
1 polymer ?
#
loop_
_entity_poly.entity_id
_entity_poly.type
_entity_poly.pdbx_seq_one_letter_code
_entity_poly.pdbx_strand_id
1 'polypeptide(L)'
;MQVNELQARVKRDQAVELVGEAAEERLKEALSQRFPDDEIRDVPKGKKGADLEQHVTLKGSRRSIGMILIERKSTKTYQKKWIPKLKKEVENSGARIGVVVTDVMPKAHKDKSYISESSTISVLRSDVAVDMIEIIRENLIKNYREGASREQGQDIELTSNVFAYLTGEGLKHLEDFEEKLKERAELLIEKDKDHKKVMKKEWKNLKDQANAYERLGKGLKEASNQKVNVINRTIKIEGPIH
;
A
#
# COMPACT_ATOMS: atom_id res chain seq x y z
N MET A 1 -12.86 -37.10 -18.50
CA MET A 1 -13.49 -35.91 -17.89
C MET A 1 -12.83 -35.55 -16.55
N GLN A 2 -12.74 -36.47 -15.58
CA GLN A 2 -12.15 -36.22 -14.25
C GLN A 2 -10.70 -35.72 -14.24
N VAL A 3 -9.81 -36.23 -15.11
CA VAL A 3 -8.40 -35.80 -15.16
C VAL A 3 -8.27 -34.33 -15.60
N ASN A 4 -9.08 -33.89 -16.56
CA ASN A 4 -9.07 -32.50 -17.05
C ASN A 4 -9.62 -31.54 -15.98
N GLU A 5 -10.63 -31.95 -15.22
CA GLU A 5 -11.16 -31.14 -14.11
C GLU A 5 -10.16 -31.01 -12.95
N LEU A 6 -9.45 -32.08 -12.61
CA LEU A 6 -8.39 -32.08 -11.59
C LEU A 6 -7.23 -31.17 -12.01
N GLN A 7 -6.76 -31.28 -13.26
CA GLN A 7 -5.71 -30.39 -13.78
C GLN A 7 -6.16 -28.93 -13.80
N ALA A 8 -7.41 -28.65 -14.18
CA ALA A 8 -7.97 -27.31 -14.16
C ALA A 8 -8.13 -26.75 -12.74
N ARG A 9 -8.34 -27.62 -11.74
CA ARG A 9 -8.38 -27.21 -10.32
C ARG A 9 -6.98 -26.89 -9.81
N VAL A 10 -5.99 -27.76 -10.05
CA VAL A 10 -4.59 -27.53 -9.65
C VAL A 10 -4.06 -26.22 -10.23
N LYS A 11 -4.29 -25.96 -11.53
CA LYS A 11 -3.89 -24.69 -12.17
C LYS A 11 -4.55 -23.46 -11.54
N ARG A 12 -5.82 -23.57 -11.16
CA ARG A 12 -6.54 -22.47 -10.47
C ARG A 12 -5.98 -22.23 -9.08
N ASP A 13 -5.69 -23.29 -8.33
CA ASP A 13 -5.15 -23.18 -6.98
C ASP A 13 -3.74 -22.56 -7.01
N GLN A 14 -2.89 -22.98 -7.95
CA GLN A 14 -1.57 -22.36 -8.20
C GLN A 14 -1.68 -20.87 -8.57
N ALA A 15 -2.63 -20.50 -9.42
CA ALA A 15 -2.82 -19.10 -9.79
C ALA A 15 -3.27 -18.24 -8.60
N VAL A 16 -4.12 -18.78 -7.72
CA VAL A 16 -4.55 -18.08 -6.49
C VAL A 16 -3.37 -17.90 -5.52
N GLU A 17 -2.53 -18.92 -5.36
CA GLU A 17 -1.33 -18.84 -4.52
C GLU A 17 -0.36 -17.76 -5.02
N LEU A 18 -0.06 -17.74 -6.32
CA LEU A 18 0.81 -16.72 -6.94
C LEU A 18 0.27 -15.29 -6.74
N VAL A 19 -1.05 -15.09 -6.81
CA VAL A 19 -1.67 -13.79 -6.56
C VAL A 19 -1.56 -13.39 -5.09
N GLY A 20 -1.70 -14.36 -4.18
CA GLY A 20 -1.46 -14.18 -2.75
C GLY A 20 -0.03 -13.70 -2.47
N GLU A 21 0.95 -14.49 -2.89
CA GLU A 21 2.38 -14.23 -2.72
C GLU A 21 2.80 -12.89 -3.32
N ALA A 22 2.38 -12.61 -4.56
CA ALA A 22 2.73 -11.35 -5.21
C ALA A 22 2.14 -10.13 -4.50
N ALA A 23 1.04 -10.28 -3.77
CA ALA A 23 0.45 -9.18 -3.04
C ALA A 23 0.95 -9.08 -1.59
N GLU A 24 1.44 -10.17 -1.01
CA GLU A 24 2.27 -10.14 0.20
C GLU A 24 3.59 -9.40 -0.06
N GLU A 25 4.29 -9.73 -1.14
CA GLU A 25 5.55 -9.08 -1.50
C GLU A 25 5.36 -7.57 -1.75
N ARG A 26 4.32 -7.18 -2.50
CA ARG A 26 4.00 -5.75 -2.71
C ARG A 26 3.74 -5.00 -1.42
N LEU A 27 3.04 -5.62 -0.46
CA LEU A 27 2.78 -5.00 0.84
C LEU A 27 4.10 -4.85 1.62
N LYS A 28 4.93 -5.89 1.65
CA LYS A 28 6.25 -5.85 2.29
C LYS A 28 7.16 -4.79 1.71
N GLU A 29 7.26 -4.69 0.38
CA GLU A 29 8.02 -3.65 -0.31
C GLU A 29 7.52 -2.25 0.07
N ALA A 30 6.20 -2.04 0.04
CA ALA A 30 5.60 -0.76 0.40
C ALA A 30 5.86 -0.37 1.86
N LEU A 31 5.76 -1.32 2.80
CA LEU A 31 6.07 -1.09 4.20
C LEU A 31 7.55 -0.79 4.41
N SER A 32 8.44 -1.54 3.76
CA SER A 32 9.90 -1.34 3.85
C SER A 32 10.32 0.03 3.31
N GLN A 33 9.70 0.48 2.21
CA GLN A 33 9.91 1.82 1.66
C GLN A 33 9.36 2.92 2.57
N ARG A 34 8.19 2.68 3.20
CA ARG A 34 7.53 3.65 4.07
C ARG A 34 8.25 3.81 5.41
N PHE A 35 8.78 2.71 5.95
CA PHE A 35 9.36 2.63 7.29
C PHE A 35 10.80 2.08 7.22
N PRO A 36 11.76 2.86 6.70
CA PRO A 36 13.12 2.38 6.47
C PRO A 36 13.91 2.03 7.75
N ASP A 37 13.45 2.51 8.92
CA ASP A 37 14.03 2.16 10.22
C ASP A 37 13.50 0.81 10.75
N ASP A 38 12.32 0.37 10.30
CA ASP A 38 11.69 -0.87 10.76
C ASP A 38 12.26 -2.08 10.01
N GLU A 39 12.22 -3.26 10.64
CA GLU A 39 12.59 -4.51 9.99
C GLU A 39 11.31 -5.30 9.63
N ILE A 40 11.09 -5.54 8.33
CA ILE A 40 9.95 -6.29 7.82
C ILE A 40 10.40 -7.70 7.42
N ARG A 41 9.92 -8.73 8.11
CA ARG A 41 10.31 -10.13 7.91
C ARG A 41 9.14 -10.96 7.40
N ASP A 42 9.44 -11.93 6.54
CA ASP A 42 8.49 -12.99 6.20
C ASP A 42 8.39 -13.98 7.36
N VAL A 43 7.17 -14.47 7.61
CA VAL A 43 7.00 -15.61 8.51
C VAL A 43 7.09 -16.90 7.69
N PRO A 44 8.01 -17.84 8.00
CA PRO A 44 8.23 -19.01 7.16
C PRO A 44 6.99 -19.89 6.98
N LYS A 45 6.70 -20.29 5.74
CA LYS A 45 5.64 -21.25 5.40
C LYS A 45 5.79 -22.52 6.24
N GLY A 46 4.71 -22.94 6.91
CA GLY A 46 4.69 -24.15 7.76
C GLY A 46 4.90 -23.88 9.26
N LYS A 47 5.41 -22.70 9.64
CA LYS A 47 5.15 -22.15 10.98
C LYS A 47 3.76 -21.50 10.93
N LYS A 48 2.88 -21.84 11.88
CA LYS A 48 1.59 -21.16 12.01
C LYS A 48 1.88 -19.68 12.29
N GLY A 49 1.44 -18.78 11.42
CA GLY A 49 1.69 -17.36 11.59
C GLY A 49 1.00 -16.51 10.54
N ALA A 50 0.98 -15.22 10.86
CA ALA A 50 0.75 -14.10 9.94
C ALA A 50 1.72 -14.16 8.77
N ASP A 51 1.51 -13.35 7.73
CA ASP A 51 2.36 -13.41 6.53
C ASP A 51 3.64 -12.58 6.73
N LEU A 52 3.55 -11.46 7.45
CA LEU A 52 4.69 -10.57 7.75
C LEU A 52 4.77 -10.20 9.24
N GLU A 53 5.99 -9.98 9.70
CA GLU A 53 6.32 -9.33 10.97
C GLU A 53 6.95 -7.96 10.69
N GLN A 54 6.37 -6.89 11.24
CA GLN A 54 7.00 -5.57 11.27
C GLN A 54 7.55 -5.30 12.67
N HIS A 55 8.88 -5.27 12.77
CA HIS A 55 9.61 -4.92 13.98
C HIS A 55 9.85 -3.41 13.99
N VAL A 56 9.07 -2.70 14.82
CA VAL A 56 9.04 -1.24 14.88
C VAL A 56 10.28 -0.73 15.62
N THR A 57 11.05 0.14 14.97
CA THR A 57 12.28 0.69 15.54
C THR A 57 12.23 2.22 15.55
N LEU A 58 12.78 2.82 16.62
CA LEU A 58 12.92 4.27 16.69
C LEU A 58 13.99 4.75 15.72
N LYS A 59 13.75 5.91 15.09
CA LYS A 59 14.72 6.56 14.22
C LYS A 59 16.09 6.68 14.90
N GLY A 60 17.14 6.16 14.26
CA GLY A 60 18.51 6.18 14.78
C GLY A 60 18.80 5.16 15.90
N SER A 61 17.83 4.33 16.29
CA SER A 61 18.02 3.18 17.18
C SER A 61 18.30 1.92 16.37
N ARG A 62 18.87 0.90 17.03
CA ARG A 62 19.01 -0.47 16.50
C ARG A 62 18.10 -1.48 17.18
N ARG A 63 17.34 -1.05 18.20
CA ARG A 63 16.49 -1.94 19.00
C ARG A 63 15.02 -1.74 18.62
N SER A 64 14.37 -2.84 18.26
CA SER A 64 12.92 -2.91 18.10
C SER A 64 12.21 -2.67 19.43
N ILE A 65 11.18 -1.83 19.41
CA ILE A 65 10.34 -1.45 20.57
C ILE A 65 9.00 -2.21 20.60
N GLY A 66 8.67 -2.91 19.52
CA GLY A 66 7.41 -3.61 19.38
C GLY A 66 7.29 -4.32 18.04
N MET A 67 6.35 -5.25 17.96
CA MET A 67 6.10 -6.02 16.75
C MET A 67 4.63 -5.92 16.36
N ILE A 68 4.39 -5.68 15.07
CA ILE A 68 3.08 -5.75 14.42
C ILE A 68 3.07 -7.01 13.56
N LEU A 69 2.11 -7.92 13.81
CA LEU A 69 1.85 -9.04 12.92
C LEU A 69 0.88 -8.63 11.83
N ILE A 70 1.16 -9.00 10.59
CA ILE A 70 0.36 -8.61 9.43
C ILE A 70 -0.02 -9.87 8.65
N GLU A 71 -1.32 -10.19 8.64
CA GLU A 71 -1.90 -11.27 7.82
C GLU A 71 -2.52 -10.64 6.57
N ARG A 72 -1.91 -10.86 5.41
CA ARG A 72 -2.39 -10.43 4.12
C ARG A 72 -3.41 -11.46 3.57
N LYS A 73 -4.56 -11.00 3.07
CA LYS A 73 -5.54 -11.81 2.32
C LYS A 73 -5.94 -11.21 0.96
N SER A 74 -5.45 -11.78 -0.16
CA SER A 74 -6.06 -11.60 -1.50
C SER A 74 -7.06 -12.70 -1.77
N THR A 75 -8.28 -12.54 -1.28
CA THR A 75 -9.32 -13.53 -1.60
C THR A 75 -10.61 -12.82 -1.96
N LYS A 76 -11.43 -13.48 -2.77
CA LYS A 76 -12.73 -12.95 -3.20
C LYS A 76 -13.76 -12.88 -2.07
N THR A 77 -13.50 -13.53 -0.94
CA THR A 77 -14.44 -13.65 0.16
C THR A 77 -13.73 -13.52 1.50
N TYR A 78 -14.19 -12.57 2.32
CA TYR A 78 -13.76 -12.44 3.70
C TYR A 78 -14.13 -13.67 4.54
N GLN A 79 -13.20 -14.22 5.32
CA GLN A 79 -13.48 -15.31 6.26
C GLN A 79 -13.28 -14.87 7.71
N LYS A 80 -14.33 -14.98 8.53
CA LYS A 80 -14.30 -14.63 9.96
C LYS A 80 -13.23 -15.37 10.76
N LYS A 81 -12.79 -16.55 10.29
CA LYS A 81 -11.77 -17.38 10.96
C LYS A 81 -10.37 -16.75 10.98
N TRP A 82 -10.10 -15.72 10.17
CA TRP A 82 -8.78 -15.05 10.15
C TRP A 82 -8.49 -14.35 11.48
N ILE A 83 -9.49 -13.70 12.07
CA ILE A 83 -9.38 -12.97 13.34
C ILE A 83 -8.94 -13.87 14.50
N PRO A 84 -9.65 -14.97 14.84
CA PRO A 84 -9.24 -15.81 15.97
C PRO A 84 -7.89 -16.51 15.73
N LYS A 85 -7.53 -16.80 14.47
CA LYS A 85 -6.19 -17.31 14.12
C LYS A 85 -5.12 -16.27 14.47
N LEU A 86 -5.25 -15.07 13.95
CA LEU A 86 -4.28 -13.99 14.15
C LEU A 86 -4.19 -13.58 15.64
N LYS A 87 -5.33 -13.53 16.35
CA LYS A 87 -5.33 -13.22 17.78
C LYS A 87 -4.47 -14.18 18.58
N LYS A 88 -4.61 -15.49 18.33
CA LYS A 88 -3.77 -16.51 18.96
C LYS A 88 -2.29 -16.35 18.59
N GLU A 89 -2.00 -15.92 17.37
CA GLU A 89 -0.62 -15.69 16.92
C GLU A 89 0.01 -14.45 17.57
N VAL A 90 -0.76 -13.37 17.74
CA VAL A 90 -0.34 -12.20 18.53
C VAL A 90 0.00 -12.60 19.96
N GLU A 91 -0.87 -13.37 20.61
CA GLU A 91 -0.65 -13.89 21.97
C GLU A 91 0.62 -14.78 22.07
N ASN A 92 0.87 -15.64 21.08
CA ASN A 92 2.02 -16.56 21.11
C ASN A 92 3.36 -15.93 20.74
N SER A 93 3.35 -14.84 19.96
CA SER A 93 4.56 -14.22 19.40
C SER A 93 5.08 -13.05 20.25
N GLY A 94 4.29 -12.57 21.21
CA GLY A 94 4.59 -11.33 21.94
C GLY A 94 4.41 -10.08 21.06
N ALA A 95 3.73 -10.20 19.92
CA ALA A 95 3.35 -9.05 19.13
C ALA A 95 2.43 -8.14 19.93
N ARG A 96 2.58 -6.83 19.71
CA ARG A 96 1.73 -5.82 20.34
C ARG A 96 0.37 -5.79 19.64
N ILE A 97 0.37 -5.84 18.31
CA ILE A 97 -0.82 -5.67 17.48
C ILE A 97 -0.78 -6.67 16.32
N GLY A 98 -1.95 -7.20 15.97
CA GLY A 98 -2.18 -7.98 14.76
C GLY A 98 -3.10 -7.22 13.80
N VAL A 99 -2.77 -7.27 12.53
CA VAL A 99 -3.50 -6.59 11.45
C VAL A 99 -3.86 -7.60 10.37
N VAL A 100 -5.15 -7.72 10.06
CA VAL A 100 -5.60 -8.39 8.85
C VAL A 100 -5.70 -7.36 7.73
N VAL A 101 -4.88 -7.50 6.68
CA VAL A 101 -4.98 -6.69 5.46
C VAL A 101 -5.74 -7.47 4.41
N THR A 102 -6.92 -7.00 4.00
CA THR A 102 -7.82 -7.72 3.08
C THR A 102 -8.23 -6.89 1.87
N ASP A 103 -8.31 -7.54 0.70
CA ASP A 103 -8.89 -6.91 -0.50
C ASP A 103 -10.42 -6.80 -0.41
N VAL A 104 -11.07 -7.67 0.38
CA VAL A 104 -12.52 -7.71 0.54
C VAL A 104 -12.88 -7.57 2.01
N MET A 105 -13.62 -6.52 2.34
CA MET A 105 -14.10 -6.27 3.69
C MET A 105 -15.28 -7.20 4.07
N PRO A 106 -15.54 -7.42 5.36
CA PRO A 106 -16.72 -8.16 5.81
C PRO A 106 -18.01 -7.56 5.24
N LYS A 107 -18.99 -8.39 4.86
CA LYS A 107 -20.25 -7.93 4.26
C LYS A 107 -20.97 -6.83 5.08
N ALA A 108 -20.96 -6.94 6.41
CA ALA A 108 -21.56 -5.96 7.31
C ALA A 108 -20.81 -4.61 7.35
N HIS A 109 -19.61 -4.55 6.81
CA HIS A 109 -18.69 -3.41 6.83
C HIS A 109 -18.06 -3.17 5.45
N LYS A 110 -18.78 -3.51 4.37
CA LYS A 110 -18.26 -3.46 2.99
C LYS A 110 -17.75 -2.07 2.58
N ASP A 111 -18.37 -1.02 3.11
CA ASP A 111 -18.06 0.38 2.77
C ASP A 111 -16.97 0.98 3.69
N LYS A 112 -16.53 0.23 4.72
CA LYS A 112 -15.45 0.65 5.61
C LYS A 112 -14.08 0.32 5.01
N SER A 113 -13.06 1.07 5.40
CA SER A 113 -11.65 0.78 5.12
C SER A 113 -10.90 0.25 6.34
N TYR A 114 -11.50 0.38 7.53
CA TYR A 114 -10.93 0.03 8.82
C TYR A 114 -12.00 -0.56 9.75
N ILE A 115 -11.64 -1.59 10.52
CA ILE A 115 -12.41 -2.13 11.63
C ILE A 115 -11.47 -2.36 12.82
N SER A 116 -11.83 -1.81 13.98
CA SER A 116 -11.24 -2.18 15.25
C SER A 116 -11.99 -3.40 15.78
N GLU A 117 -11.36 -4.57 15.76
CA GLU A 117 -11.97 -5.82 16.24
C GLU A 117 -11.74 -5.99 17.75
N SER A 118 -10.54 -5.63 18.23
CA SER A 118 -10.20 -5.56 19.65
C SER A 118 -9.14 -4.47 19.89
N SER A 119 -8.60 -4.38 21.11
CA SER A 119 -7.45 -3.53 21.41
C SER A 119 -6.18 -3.96 20.66
N THR A 120 -6.07 -5.25 20.34
CA THR A 120 -4.86 -5.84 19.74
C THR A 120 -5.05 -6.33 18.30
N ILE A 121 -6.28 -6.29 17.75
CA ILE A 121 -6.59 -6.76 16.40
C ILE A 121 -7.35 -5.71 15.60
N SER A 122 -6.83 -5.42 14.41
CA SER A 122 -7.45 -4.51 13.43
C SER A 122 -7.63 -5.21 12.07
N VAL A 123 -8.63 -4.78 11.31
CA VAL A 123 -8.85 -5.19 9.92
C VAL A 123 -8.78 -3.97 9.02
N LEU A 124 -7.90 -4.03 8.02
CA LEU A 124 -7.63 -2.97 7.06
C LEU A 124 -7.99 -3.42 5.65
N ARG A 125 -8.57 -2.53 4.87
CA ARG A 125 -8.66 -2.71 3.43
C ARG A 125 -7.27 -2.47 2.81
N SER A 126 -6.92 -3.25 1.80
CA SER A 126 -5.56 -3.25 1.24
C SER A 126 -5.10 -1.91 0.65
N ASP A 127 -6.01 -1.11 0.12
CA ASP A 127 -5.76 0.23 -0.43
C ASP A 127 -5.31 1.27 0.61
N VAL A 128 -5.68 1.09 1.89
CA VAL A 128 -5.31 2.00 2.99
C VAL A 128 -4.30 1.38 3.97
N ALA A 129 -3.86 0.15 3.71
CA ALA A 129 -3.14 -0.66 4.71
C ALA A 129 -1.86 0.00 5.21
N VAL A 130 -1.02 0.49 4.30
CA VAL A 130 0.27 1.14 4.65
C VAL A 130 0.05 2.38 5.52
N ASP A 131 -0.97 3.17 5.21
CA ASP A 131 -1.26 4.42 5.93
C ASP A 131 -1.86 4.15 7.30
N MET A 132 -2.74 3.16 7.41
CA MET A 132 -3.30 2.74 8.70
C MET A 132 -2.24 2.05 9.58
N ILE A 133 -1.31 1.30 8.97
CA ILE A 133 -0.17 0.72 9.70
C ILE A 133 0.77 1.81 10.20
N GLU A 134 0.98 2.92 9.47
CA GLU A 134 1.70 4.09 9.98
C GLU A 134 1.06 4.63 11.27
N ILE A 135 -0.26 4.81 11.28
CA ILE A 135 -0.97 5.30 12.47
C ILE A 135 -0.74 4.37 13.66
N ILE A 136 -0.88 3.06 13.43
CA ILE A 136 -0.66 2.03 14.44
C ILE A 136 0.80 2.09 14.95
N ARG A 137 1.76 2.21 14.04
CA ARG A 137 3.19 2.30 14.34
C ARG A 137 3.54 3.55 15.16
N GLU A 138 3.03 4.71 14.79
CA GLU A 138 3.26 5.97 15.53
C GLU A 138 2.68 5.91 16.94
N ASN A 139 1.51 5.27 17.11
CA ASN A 139 0.94 5.03 18.43
C ASN A 139 1.81 4.11 19.30
N LEU A 140 2.41 3.04 18.73
CA LEU A 140 3.37 2.19 19.46
C LEU A 140 4.61 2.98 19.91
N ILE A 141 5.16 3.82 19.02
CA ILE A 141 6.31 4.68 19.33
C ILE A 141 5.98 5.65 20.46
N LYS A 142 4.80 6.28 20.40
CA LYS A 142 4.37 7.22 21.43
C LYS A 142 4.24 6.52 22.79
N ASN A 143 3.51 5.41 22.84
CA ASN A 143 3.31 4.64 24.07
C ASN A 143 4.64 4.18 24.67
N TYR A 144 5.60 3.78 23.83
CA TYR A 144 6.95 3.44 24.28
C TYR A 144 7.68 4.64 24.91
N ARG A 145 7.65 5.82 24.26
CA ARG A 145 8.29 7.04 24.78
C ARG A 145 7.66 7.50 26.09
N GLU A 146 6.34 7.45 26.18
CA GLU A 146 5.62 7.79 27.40
C GLU A 146 5.91 6.80 28.54
N GLY A 147 5.93 5.50 28.25
CA GLY A 147 6.34 4.47 29.21
C GLY A 147 7.76 4.72 29.74
N ALA A 148 8.72 4.96 28.83
CA ALA A 148 10.10 5.28 29.19
C ALA A 148 10.23 6.57 30.03
N SER A 149 9.37 7.57 29.81
CA SER A 149 9.32 8.78 30.65
C SER A 149 8.69 8.55 32.03
N ARG A 150 7.91 7.48 32.21
CA ARG A 150 7.28 7.06 33.47
C ARG A 150 8.11 6.02 34.24
N GLU A 151 8.99 5.27 33.56
CA GLU A 151 9.91 4.25 34.11
C GLU A 151 11.00 4.76 35.07
N GLN A 152 11.02 6.06 35.42
CA GLN A 152 11.61 6.47 36.71
C GLN A 152 10.79 5.97 37.93
N GLY A 153 9.64 5.32 37.72
CA GLY A 153 8.90 4.59 38.75
C GLY A 153 8.03 3.46 38.20
N GLN A 154 8.51 2.21 38.35
CA GLN A 154 7.82 0.92 38.20
C GLN A 154 7.57 0.34 36.80
N ASP A 155 7.84 -0.97 36.72
CA ASP A 155 7.70 -1.89 35.59
C ASP A 155 6.20 -2.13 35.29
N ILE A 156 5.73 -1.69 34.11
CA ILE A 156 4.33 -1.89 33.71
C ILE A 156 4.27 -2.53 32.32
N GLU A 157 3.42 -3.55 32.22
CA GLU A 157 3.04 -4.22 30.99
C GLU A 157 2.35 -3.22 30.03
N LEU A 158 3.12 -2.72 29.04
CA LEU A 158 2.64 -1.83 27.97
C LEU A 158 1.56 -2.52 27.13
N THR A 159 0.30 -2.43 27.54
CA THR A 159 -0.82 -2.84 26.68
C THR A 159 -0.89 -1.90 25.49
N SER A 160 -0.79 -2.46 24.30
CA SER A 160 -0.96 -1.82 22.99
C SER A 160 -2.42 -1.41 22.80
N ASN A 161 -2.84 -0.40 23.55
CA ASN A 161 -4.15 0.18 23.40
C ASN A 161 -4.15 1.11 22.20
N VAL A 162 -4.56 0.59 21.04
CA VAL A 162 -4.92 1.42 19.87
C VAL A 162 -6.09 2.35 20.22
N PHE A 163 -6.88 2.04 21.25
CA PHE A 163 -8.10 2.79 21.62
C PHE A 163 -8.29 3.11 23.11
N ALA A 164 -7.22 3.24 23.91
CA ALA A 164 -7.28 4.08 25.11
C ALA A 164 -7.17 5.59 24.73
N TYR A 165 -7.72 5.93 23.56
CA TYR A 165 -7.59 7.19 22.84
C TYR A 165 -8.74 8.17 23.13
N LEU A 166 -9.56 7.87 24.14
CA LEU A 166 -10.69 8.69 24.57
C LEU A 166 -10.39 9.46 25.87
N THR A 167 -9.14 9.88 26.04
CA THR A 167 -8.76 10.94 26.98
C THR A 167 -8.06 12.05 26.20
N GLY A 168 -8.07 13.29 26.72
CA GLY A 168 -7.82 14.52 25.96
C GLY A 168 -6.58 14.57 25.04
N GLU A 169 -5.53 13.77 25.32
CA GLU A 169 -4.36 13.65 24.44
C GLU A 169 -4.65 12.97 23.10
N GLY A 170 -5.64 12.08 23.01
CA GLY A 170 -6.04 11.39 21.78
C GLY A 170 -6.60 12.32 20.69
N LEU A 171 -7.21 13.45 21.09
CA LEU A 171 -7.76 14.43 20.14
C LEU A 171 -6.65 15.10 19.32
N LYS A 172 -5.60 15.56 20.00
CA LYS A 172 -4.45 16.21 19.36
C LYS A 172 -3.78 15.33 18.31
N HIS A 173 -3.79 14.02 18.50
CA HIS A 173 -3.18 13.10 17.52
C HIS A 173 -4.05 12.84 16.30
N LEU A 174 -5.37 12.86 16.46
CA LEU A 174 -6.27 12.88 15.30
C LEU A 174 -6.07 14.16 14.51
N GLU A 175 -5.83 15.29 15.17
CA GLU A 175 -5.48 16.57 14.55
C GLU A 175 -4.11 16.50 13.83
N ASP A 176 -3.06 15.99 14.49
CA ASP A 176 -1.72 15.81 13.89
C ASP A 176 -1.79 14.87 12.66
N PHE A 177 -2.61 13.80 12.74
CA PHE A 177 -2.81 12.89 11.62
C PHE A 177 -3.62 13.53 10.49
N GLU A 178 -4.65 14.31 10.81
CA GLU A 178 -5.39 15.11 9.84
C GLU A 178 -4.47 16.10 9.11
N GLU A 179 -3.55 16.75 9.81
CA GLU A 179 -2.54 17.63 9.22
C GLU A 179 -1.64 16.87 8.24
N LYS A 180 -1.10 15.71 8.62
CA LYS A 180 -0.32 14.85 7.70
C LYS A 180 -1.11 14.42 6.46
N LEU A 181 -2.41 14.13 6.61
CA LEU A 181 -3.28 13.82 5.47
C LEU A 181 -3.43 15.03 4.53
N LYS A 182 -3.55 16.24 5.08
CA LYS A 182 -3.62 17.49 4.30
C LYS A 182 -2.30 17.75 3.56
N GLU A 183 -1.16 17.66 4.24
CA GLU A 183 0.16 17.80 3.60
C GLU A 183 0.34 16.81 2.44
N ARG A 184 -0.05 15.56 2.63
CA ARG A 184 0.01 14.56 1.56
C ARG A 184 -0.93 14.88 0.40
N ALA A 185 -2.12 15.39 0.68
CA ALA A 185 -3.04 15.82 -0.37
C ALA A 185 -2.42 16.96 -1.21
N GLU A 186 -1.76 17.92 -0.57
CA GLU A 186 -1.06 19.02 -1.25
C GLU A 186 0.08 18.51 -2.14
N LEU A 187 0.90 17.58 -1.65
CA LEU A 187 1.96 16.94 -2.44
C LEU A 187 1.40 16.18 -3.66
N LEU A 188 0.25 15.53 -3.53
CA LEU A 188 -0.41 14.85 -4.65
C LEU A 188 -0.92 15.86 -5.68
N ILE A 189 -1.50 16.98 -5.23
CA ILE A 189 -1.94 18.08 -6.10
C ILE A 189 -0.76 18.68 -6.86
N GLU A 190 0.38 18.89 -6.20
CA GLU A 190 1.59 19.39 -6.83
C GLU A 190 2.14 18.42 -7.89
N LYS A 191 2.25 17.13 -7.54
CA LYS A 191 2.65 16.09 -8.49
C LYS A 191 1.73 16.01 -9.71
N ASP A 192 0.41 16.12 -9.53
CA ASP A 192 -0.55 16.15 -10.64
C ASP A 192 -0.35 17.38 -11.54
N LYS A 193 -0.12 18.56 -10.94
CA LYS A 193 0.19 19.79 -11.69
C LYS A 193 1.45 19.63 -12.53
N ASP A 194 2.52 19.08 -11.96
CA ASP A 194 3.78 18.88 -12.68
C ASP A 194 3.65 17.80 -13.76
N HIS A 195 2.95 16.71 -13.48
CA HIS A 195 2.64 15.69 -14.48
C HIS A 195 1.88 16.30 -15.68
N LYS A 196 0.85 17.12 -15.43
CA LYS A 196 0.12 17.84 -16.49
C LYS A 196 1.02 18.77 -17.30
N LYS A 197 1.95 19.50 -16.67
CA LYS A 197 2.92 20.36 -17.39
C LYS A 197 3.84 19.54 -18.29
N VAL A 198 4.40 18.44 -17.76
CA VAL A 198 5.27 17.53 -18.52
C VAL A 198 4.51 16.96 -19.71
N MET A 199 3.31 16.40 -19.48
CA MET A 199 2.48 15.84 -20.55
C MET A 199 2.13 16.89 -21.61
N LYS A 200 1.78 18.12 -21.22
CA LYS A 200 1.54 19.21 -22.19
C LYS A 200 2.75 19.48 -23.07
N LYS A 201 3.97 19.44 -22.53
CA LYS A 201 5.21 19.62 -23.28
C LYS A 201 5.44 18.46 -24.26
N GLU A 202 5.26 17.22 -23.81
CA GLU A 202 5.40 16.03 -24.66
C GLU A 202 4.40 16.04 -25.81
N TRP A 203 3.14 16.40 -25.56
CA TRP A 203 2.14 16.56 -26.62
C TRP A 203 2.52 17.63 -27.64
N LYS A 204 3.07 18.76 -27.19
CA LYS A 204 3.57 19.80 -28.09
C LYS A 204 4.73 19.28 -28.95
N ASN A 205 5.73 18.64 -28.33
CA ASN A 205 6.87 18.08 -29.04
C ASN A 205 6.44 17.08 -30.11
N LEU A 206 5.50 16.19 -29.77
CA LEU A 206 4.96 15.20 -30.69
C LEU A 206 4.22 15.86 -31.88
N LYS A 207 3.47 16.93 -31.63
CA LYS A 207 2.79 17.70 -32.68
C LYS A 207 3.79 18.42 -33.59
N ASP A 208 4.87 18.96 -33.02
CA ASP A 208 5.95 19.61 -33.78
C ASP A 208 6.70 18.59 -34.67
N GLN A 209 6.91 17.37 -34.18
CA GLN A 209 7.49 16.27 -34.97
C GLN A 209 6.60 15.88 -36.16
N ALA A 210 5.27 15.75 -35.96
CA ALA A 210 4.34 15.49 -37.06
C ALA A 210 4.36 16.62 -38.11
N ASN A 211 4.35 17.87 -37.68
CA ASN A 211 4.44 19.02 -38.59
C ASN A 211 5.75 19.01 -39.38
N ALA A 212 6.88 18.67 -38.74
CA ALA A 212 8.18 18.55 -39.40
C ALA A 212 8.18 17.45 -40.46
N TYR A 213 7.60 16.28 -40.15
CA TYR A 213 7.42 15.19 -41.10
C TYR A 213 6.59 15.59 -42.32
N GLU A 214 5.46 16.29 -42.13
CA GLU A 214 4.63 16.76 -43.25
C GLU A 214 5.37 17.77 -44.13
N ARG A 215 6.11 18.71 -43.54
CA ARG A 215 6.93 19.69 -44.28
C ARG A 215 8.01 19.01 -45.10
N LEU A 216 8.70 18.04 -44.53
CA LEU A 216 9.72 17.25 -45.23
C LEU A 216 9.12 16.51 -46.43
N GLY A 217 7.97 15.86 -46.25
CA GLY A 217 7.26 15.20 -47.34
C GLY A 217 6.88 16.17 -48.48
N LYS A 218 6.41 17.38 -48.15
CA LYS A 218 6.08 18.42 -49.15
C LYS A 218 7.31 18.87 -49.92
N GLY A 219 8.40 19.20 -49.21
CA GLY A 219 9.66 19.62 -49.83
C GLY A 219 10.26 18.57 -50.76
N LEU A 220 10.20 17.28 -50.39
CA LEU A 220 10.64 16.18 -51.25
C LEU A 220 9.77 16.04 -52.51
N LYS A 221 8.45 16.23 -52.38
CA LYS A 221 7.53 16.20 -53.53
C LYS A 221 7.84 17.32 -54.52
N GLU A 222 8.06 18.53 -54.02
CA GLU A 222 8.44 19.71 -54.81
C GLU A 222 9.79 19.49 -55.52
N ALA A 223 10.83 19.09 -54.78
CA ALA A 223 12.17 18.84 -55.32
C ALA A 223 12.19 17.76 -56.43
N SER A 224 11.23 16.82 -56.40
CA SER A 224 11.13 15.77 -57.43
C SER A 224 10.40 16.19 -58.71
N ASN A 225 9.95 17.44 -58.84
CA ASN A 225 9.00 17.87 -59.89
C ASN A 225 7.73 17.01 -59.91
N GLN A 226 7.18 16.68 -58.74
CA GLN A 226 6.00 15.83 -58.55
C GLN A 226 6.16 14.36 -59.03
N LYS A 227 7.39 13.91 -59.36
CA LYS A 227 7.65 12.53 -59.82
C LYS A 227 7.62 11.50 -58.68
N VAL A 228 7.78 11.93 -57.43
CA VAL A 228 7.73 11.05 -56.25
C VAL A 228 6.49 11.38 -55.42
N ASN A 229 5.64 10.37 -55.18
CA ASN A 229 4.51 10.50 -54.27
C ASN A 229 4.95 10.16 -52.84
N VAL A 230 5.44 11.17 -52.11
CA VAL A 230 6.11 10.97 -50.81
C VAL A 230 5.13 10.84 -49.63
N ILE A 231 3.86 11.22 -49.79
CA ILE A 231 2.89 11.27 -48.69
C ILE A 231 1.54 10.66 -49.12
N ASN A 232 1.30 9.40 -48.75
CA ASN A 232 -0.02 8.76 -48.95
C ASN A 232 -0.88 8.74 -47.66
N ARG A 233 -0.37 9.21 -46.51
CA ARG A 233 -1.09 9.22 -45.22
C ARG A 233 -0.70 10.44 -44.38
N THR A 234 -1.68 11.27 -44.02
CA THR A 234 -1.53 12.31 -42.98
C THR A 234 -1.35 11.61 -41.63
N ILE A 235 -0.35 12.01 -40.84
CA ILE A 235 -0.21 11.49 -39.47
C ILE A 235 -1.28 12.17 -38.62
N LYS A 236 -2.38 11.46 -38.36
CA LYS A 236 -3.38 11.89 -37.38
C LYS A 236 -2.86 11.57 -35.98
N ILE A 237 -2.52 12.60 -35.22
CA ILE A 237 -2.19 12.49 -33.80
C ILE A 237 -3.44 12.84 -33.01
N GLU A 238 -4.11 11.82 -32.48
CA GLU A 238 -5.23 11.98 -31.55
C GLU A 238 -4.70 11.89 -30.13
N GLY A 239 -4.86 12.98 -29.37
CA GLY A 239 -4.47 13.07 -27.96
C GLY A 239 -5.69 13.15 -27.04
N PRO A 240 -5.48 13.14 -25.71
CA PRO A 240 -6.56 13.25 -24.76
C PRO A 240 -7.34 14.56 -24.98
N ILE A 241 -8.66 14.43 -25.06
CA ILE A 241 -9.59 15.56 -25.03
C ILE A 241 -9.52 16.11 -23.60
N HIS A 242 -8.87 17.25 -23.41
CA HIS A 242 -8.89 17.99 -22.15
C HIS A 242 -10.14 18.86 -22.05
#